data_AF-A0A536Y3V6-F1
#
_entry.id   AF-A0A536Y3V6-F1
#
_cell.length_a   1.000
_cell.length_b   1.000
_cell.length_c   1.000
_cell.angle_alpha   90.00
_cell.angle_beta   90.00
_cell.angle_gamma   90.00
#
_symmetry.space_group_name_H-M   'P 1'
#
loop_
_entity.id
_entity.type
_entity.pdbx_description
1 polymer ?
#
loop_
_entity_poly.entity_id
_entity_poly.type
_entity_poly.pdbx_seq_one_letter_code
_entity_poly.pdbx_strand_id
1 'polypeptide(L)'
;MTAFVRRIGAGLLLTLICTYASAQAYPSRTVRIISPFPPGGTSDILARTLAEKLALEWGQPVIAENRPGAAGNIASEYVAKQRGDPHVLLINTVGTHAINPAIYPNLPFDPLKDFTLITNLVNLPSLLIVHPSVPAKDAQELIALAKQQPGALAYSSAGSGSQPHLTAEIFKAMAGIDLLHVPYKGAAPQLQALIAGEVALTFATAPAAVPFVKNKQARAIAVTTAERVSTLPNVPTLNESALPGYVAVGWNGLVAPAGIPAPVVRKIHDTVAKIYALPEMRERLVNLAAEPAICTPEEFSALIKAELVKWAKAVKDSGAKLE
;
A
#
# COMPACT_ATOMS: atom_id res chain seq x y z
N MET A 1 -35.64 -34.68 -54.54
CA MET A 1 -35.95 -34.32 -53.14
C MET A 1 -34.91 -34.81 -52.11
N THR A 2 -33.86 -35.51 -52.52
CA THR A 2 -32.86 -36.15 -51.63
C THR A 2 -31.55 -35.36 -51.46
N ALA A 3 -31.25 -34.40 -52.34
CA ALA A 3 -30.05 -33.57 -52.23
C ALA A 3 -30.23 -32.31 -51.35
N PHE A 4 -31.47 -31.83 -51.20
CA PHE A 4 -31.78 -30.59 -50.46
C PHE A 4 -31.81 -30.83 -48.95
N VAL A 5 -32.34 -31.98 -48.51
CA VAL A 5 -32.38 -32.39 -47.09
C VAL A 5 -30.96 -32.65 -46.55
N ARG A 6 -30.04 -33.13 -47.39
CA ARG A 6 -28.65 -33.42 -47.00
C ARG A 6 -27.79 -32.15 -46.81
N ARG A 7 -28.17 -31.03 -47.43
CA ARG A 7 -27.49 -29.72 -47.25
C ARG A 7 -27.97 -28.96 -46.01
N ILE A 8 -29.21 -29.18 -45.56
CA ILE A 8 -29.75 -28.57 -44.33
C ILE A 8 -29.17 -29.24 -43.07
N GLY A 9 -28.94 -30.56 -43.12
CA GLY A 9 -28.31 -31.30 -42.00
C GLY A 9 -26.85 -30.91 -41.73
N ALA A 10 -26.09 -30.51 -42.76
CA ALA A 10 -24.69 -30.07 -42.60
C ALA A 10 -24.57 -28.64 -42.04
N GLY A 11 -25.57 -27.77 -42.26
CA GLY A 11 -25.61 -26.42 -41.71
C GLY A 11 -25.91 -26.39 -40.20
N LEU A 12 -26.77 -27.29 -39.72
CA LEU A 12 -27.13 -27.34 -38.29
C LEU A 12 -25.99 -27.86 -37.38
N LEU A 13 -25.11 -28.74 -37.90
CA LEU A 13 -23.98 -29.25 -37.13
C LEU A 13 -22.86 -28.22 -36.93
N LEU A 14 -22.67 -27.27 -37.86
CA LEU A 14 -21.65 -26.22 -37.70
C LEU A 14 -22.05 -25.14 -36.69
N THR A 15 -23.35 -24.87 -36.53
CA THR A 15 -23.85 -23.90 -35.53
C THR A 15 -23.80 -24.41 -34.08
N LEU A 16 -23.72 -25.73 -33.86
CA LEU A 16 -23.64 -26.33 -32.52
C LEU A 16 -22.20 -26.45 -31.97
N ILE A 17 -21.18 -26.27 -32.81
CA ILE A 17 -19.77 -26.36 -32.38
C ILE A 17 -19.25 -25.01 -31.85
N CYS A 18 -19.90 -23.89 -32.20
CA CYS A 18 -19.50 -22.55 -31.73
C CYS A 18 -19.93 -22.20 -30.29
N THR A 19 -20.70 -23.04 -29.60
CA THR A 19 -21.15 -22.77 -28.21
C THR A 19 -20.24 -23.36 -27.13
N TYR A 20 -19.16 -24.05 -27.50
CA TYR A 20 -18.12 -24.49 -26.56
C TYR A 20 -16.86 -23.61 -26.65
N ALA A 21 -17.04 -22.29 -26.58
CA ALA A 21 -15.99 -21.45 -26.00
C ALA A 21 -15.93 -21.80 -24.51
N SER A 22 -15.25 -22.92 -24.18
CA SER A 22 -14.93 -23.25 -22.80
C SER A 22 -14.18 -22.06 -22.24
N ALA A 23 -14.80 -21.32 -21.31
CA ALA A 23 -14.13 -20.25 -20.60
C ALA A 23 -12.88 -20.89 -19.99
N GLN A 24 -11.72 -20.59 -20.58
CA GLN A 24 -10.48 -21.25 -20.22
C GLN A 24 -10.29 -21.03 -18.72
N ALA A 25 -10.17 -22.11 -17.95
CA ALA A 25 -10.11 -22.01 -16.49
C ALA A 25 -8.93 -21.09 -16.10
N TYR A 26 -9.23 -20.00 -15.38
CA TYR A 26 -8.20 -19.10 -14.88
C TYR A 26 -7.46 -19.74 -13.70
N PRO A 27 -6.12 -19.63 -13.59
CA PRO A 27 -5.21 -19.12 -14.61
C PRO A 27 -4.97 -20.13 -15.73
N SER A 28 -4.85 -19.67 -16.97
CA SER A 28 -4.52 -20.53 -18.13
C SER A 28 -3.05 -20.45 -18.53
N ARG A 29 -2.28 -19.55 -17.91
CA ARG A 29 -0.84 -19.37 -18.07
C ARG A 29 -0.23 -18.75 -16.82
N THR A 30 1.09 -18.53 -16.86
CA THR A 30 1.82 -17.86 -15.79
C THR A 30 1.19 -16.51 -15.42
N VAL A 31 0.95 -16.33 -14.12
CA VAL A 31 0.52 -15.05 -13.52
C VAL A 31 1.76 -14.30 -13.03
N ARG A 32 1.78 -12.99 -13.21
CA ARG A 32 2.86 -12.11 -12.76
C ARG A 32 2.31 -11.13 -11.74
N ILE A 33 2.95 -11.03 -10.58
CA ILE A 33 2.65 -10.05 -9.55
C ILE A 33 3.75 -9.00 -9.55
N ILE A 34 3.40 -7.81 -10.03
CA ILE A 34 4.34 -6.69 -10.14
C ILE A 34 4.43 -5.98 -8.79
N SER A 35 5.64 -5.82 -8.27
CA SER A 35 5.96 -4.97 -7.13
C SER A 35 6.55 -3.64 -7.62
N PRO A 36 6.03 -2.48 -7.15
CA PRO A 36 6.43 -1.16 -7.63
C PRO A 36 7.76 -0.65 -7.05
N PHE A 37 8.42 -1.41 -6.18
CA PHE A 37 9.62 -0.98 -5.46
C PHE A 37 10.75 -2.01 -5.58
N PRO A 38 12.00 -1.61 -5.26
CA PRO A 38 13.13 -2.54 -5.24
C PRO A 38 12.92 -3.74 -4.30
N PRO A 39 13.65 -4.85 -4.50
CA PRO A 39 13.58 -6.03 -3.64
C PRO A 39 13.81 -5.72 -2.16
N GLY A 40 13.17 -6.50 -1.29
CA GLY A 40 13.34 -6.42 0.18
C GLY A 40 12.42 -5.43 0.90
N GLY A 41 11.68 -4.60 0.17
CA GLY A 41 10.61 -3.78 0.76
C GLY A 41 9.32 -4.57 0.99
N THR A 42 8.38 -4.03 1.77
CA THR A 42 7.11 -4.70 2.11
C THR A 42 6.33 -5.15 0.87
N SER A 43 6.23 -4.32 -0.18
CA SER A 43 5.52 -4.71 -1.42
C SER A 43 6.17 -5.89 -2.14
N ASP A 44 7.50 -5.98 -2.14
CA ASP A 44 8.22 -7.12 -2.71
C ASP A 44 7.99 -8.40 -1.91
N ILE A 45 8.05 -8.29 -0.58
CA ILE A 45 7.82 -9.44 0.31
C ILE A 45 6.38 -9.96 0.13
N LEU A 46 5.38 -9.08 0.09
CA LEU A 46 4.00 -9.47 -0.18
C LEU A 46 3.83 -10.13 -1.56
N ALA A 47 4.41 -9.54 -2.61
CA ALA A 47 4.33 -10.09 -3.96
C ALA A 47 4.91 -11.50 -4.03
N ARG A 48 6.10 -11.72 -3.44
CA ARG A 48 6.78 -13.03 -3.44
C ARG A 48 6.02 -14.07 -2.62
N THR A 49 5.57 -13.70 -1.42
CA THR A 49 4.79 -14.62 -0.57
C THR A 49 3.47 -15.00 -1.23
N LEU A 50 2.75 -14.04 -1.82
CA LEU A 50 1.54 -14.33 -2.57
C LEU A 50 1.83 -15.19 -3.80
N ALA A 51 2.89 -14.91 -4.55
CA ALA A 51 3.25 -15.70 -5.73
C ALA A 51 3.48 -17.17 -5.37
N GLU A 52 4.25 -17.45 -4.32
CA GLU A 52 4.51 -18.80 -3.84
C GLU A 52 3.19 -19.54 -3.48
N LYS A 53 2.33 -18.92 -2.68
CA LYS A 53 1.09 -19.54 -2.20
C LYS A 53 0.04 -19.70 -3.30
N LEU A 54 -0.10 -18.70 -4.17
CA LEU A 54 -1.01 -18.77 -5.31
C LEU A 54 -0.57 -19.81 -6.33
N ALA A 55 0.74 -20.01 -6.54
CA ALA A 55 1.23 -21.04 -7.43
C ALA A 55 0.85 -22.45 -6.95
N LEU A 56 0.93 -22.68 -5.64
CA LEU A 56 0.49 -23.93 -5.02
C LEU A 56 -1.03 -24.14 -5.16
N GLU A 57 -1.82 -23.11 -4.82
CA GLU A 57 -3.29 -23.18 -4.86
C GLU A 57 -3.87 -23.32 -6.27
N TRP A 58 -3.26 -22.68 -7.26
CA TRP A 58 -3.77 -22.69 -8.64
C TRP A 58 -3.16 -23.79 -9.52
N GLY A 59 -2.07 -24.44 -9.07
CA GLY A 59 -1.34 -25.41 -9.89
C GLY A 59 -0.77 -24.80 -11.17
N GLN A 60 -0.54 -23.48 -11.17
CA GLN A 60 -0.03 -22.69 -12.29
C GLN A 60 1.10 -21.79 -11.81
N PRO A 61 2.15 -21.54 -12.62
CA PRO A 61 3.24 -20.67 -12.19
C PRO A 61 2.75 -19.26 -11.84
N VAL A 62 3.17 -18.73 -10.70
CA VAL A 62 2.99 -17.33 -10.33
C VAL A 62 4.35 -16.74 -9.97
N ILE A 63 4.70 -15.60 -10.58
CA ILE A 63 6.04 -15.00 -10.47
C ILE A 63 5.91 -13.58 -9.95
N ALA A 64 6.73 -13.22 -8.96
CA ALA A 64 6.87 -11.85 -8.49
C ALA A 64 8.00 -11.12 -9.22
N GLU A 65 7.73 -9.90 -9.70
CA GLU A 65 8.69 -9.08 -10.44
C GLU A 65 8.72 -7.65 -9.89
N ASN A 66 9.92 -7.09 -9.72
CA ASN A 66 10.07 -5.69 -9.33
C ASN A 66 10.16 -4.80 -10.56
N ARG A 67 9.41 -3.69 -10.56
CA ARG A 67 9.48 -2.62 -11.56
C ARG A 67 9.56 -1.25 -10.85
N PRO A 68 10.71 -0.92 -10.24
CA PRO A 68 10.87 0.31 -9.47
C PRO A 68 10.95 1.56 -10.35
N GLY A 69 10.62 2.70 -9.76
CA GLY A 69 10.86 4.03 -10.33
C GLY A 69 9.65 4.96 -10.26
N ALA A 70 9.91 6.27 -10.25
CA ALA A 70 8.90 7.33 -10.14
C ALA A 70 7.85 7.07 -9.03
N ALA A 71 8.32 6.75 -7.82
CA ALA A 71 7.46 6.40 -6.67
C ALA A 71 6.41 5.31 -6.96
N GLY A 72 6.74 4.35 -7.83
CA GLY A 72 5.88 3.24 -8.22
C GLY A 72 5.01 3.51 -9.45
N ASN A 73 5.10 4.71 -10.06
CA ASN A 73 4.33 5.05 -11.25
C ASN A 73 4.72 4.19 -12.46
N ILE A 74 5.99 3.79 -12.59
CA ILE A 74 6.45 2.94 -13.71
C ILE A 74 5.74 1.57 -13.70
N ALA A 75 5.66 0.92 -12.53
CA ALA A 75 4.93 -0.33 -12.39
C ALA A 75 3.43 -0.16 -12.62
N SER A 76 2.85 0.92 -12.07
CA SER A 76 1.43 1.20 -12.19
C SER A 76 1.02 1.46 -13.63
N GLU A 77 1.77 2.28 -14.36
CA GLU A 77 1.58 2.52 -15.80
C GLU A 77 1.72 1.23 -16.61
N TYR A 78 2.75 0.43 -16.33
CA TYR A 78 2.96 -0.84 -17.01
C TYR A 78 1.75 -1.76 -16.86
N VAL A 79 1.19 -1.89 -15.64
CA VAL A 79 0.02 -2.73 -15.39
C VAL A 79 -1.24 -2.11 -15.99
N ALA A 80 -1.48 -0.81 -15.84
CA ALA A 80 -2.62 -0.11 -16.44
C ALA A 80 -2.75 -0.35 -17.96
N LYS A 81 -1.62 -0.45 -18.67
CA LYS A 81 -1.59 -0.73 -20.12
C LYS A 81 -1.94 -2.17 -20.51
N GLN A 82 -2.08 -3.09 -19.55
CA GLN A 82 -2.43 -4.51 -19.79
C GLN A 82 -3.95 -4.76 -19.72
N ARG A 83 -4.76 -3.80 -20.19
CA ARG A 83 -6.22 -3.81 -20.05
C ARG A 83 -6.83 -5.17 -20.45
N GLY A 84 -7.61 -5.76 -19.55
CA GLY A 84 -8.29 -7.04 -19.75
C GLY A 84 -7.43 -8.28 -19.50
N ASP A 85 -6.14 -8.17 -19.17
CA ASP A 85 -5.30 -9.34 -18.86
C ASP A 85 -5.32 -9.68 -17.36
N PRO A 86 -6.00 -10.77 -16.94
CA PRO A 86 -6.04 -11.14 -15.52
C PRO A 86 -4.74 -11.76 -15.01
N HIS A 87 -3.76 -12.04 -15.87
CA HIS A 87 -2.49 -12.67 -15.49
C HIS A 87 -1.41 -11.66 -15.10
N VAL A 88 -1.73 -10.37 -15.07
CA VAL A 88 -0.84 -9.32 -14.56
C VAL A 88 -1.52 -8.64 -13.39
N LEU A 89 -0.94 -8.81 -12.21
CA LEU A 89 -1.39 -8.19 -10.97
C LEU A 89 -0.36 -7.16 -10.50
N LEU A 90 -0.79 -6.21 -9.68
CA LEU A 90 0.06 -5.19 -9.09
C LEU A 90 -0.17 -5.16 -7.58
N ILE A 91 0.91 -5.15 -6.82
CA ILE A 91 0.87 -4.68 -5.43
C ILE A 91 0.80 -3.16 -5.47
N ASN A 92 -0.39 -2.60 -5.37
CA ASN A 92 -0.54 -1.16 -5.28
C ASN A 92 -0.32 -0.69 -3.85
N THR A 93 0.00 0.60 -3.70
CA THR A 93 0.26 1.24 -2.41
C THR A 93 -0.52 2.52 -2.27
N VAL A 94 -0.69 2.99 -1.03
CA VAL A 94 -1.20 4.34 -0.74
C VAL A 94 -0.47 5.43 -1.53
N GLY A 95 0.84 5.25 -1.76
CA GLY A 95 1.64 6.13 -2.61
C GLY A 95 1.08 6.18 -4.02
N THR A 96 1.07 5.03 -4.71
CA THR A 96 0.66 4.94 -6.12
C THR A 96 -0.81 5.30 -6.36
N HIS A 97 -1.72 4.95 -5.44
CA HIS A 97 -3.17 5.00 -5.69
C HIS A 97 -3.92 6.04 -4.86
N ALA A 98 -3.25 6.81 -4.00
CA ALA A 98 -3.88 7.90 -3.26
C ALA A 98 -3.04 9.20 -3.19
N ILE A 99 -1.72 9.09 -3.01
CA ILE A 99 -0.84 10.27 -2.88
C ILE A 99 -0.36 10.78 -4.24
N ASN A 100 0.18 9.90 -5.08
CA ASN A 100 0.79 10.26 -6.36
C ASN A 100 -0.15 11.07 -7.29
N PRO A 101 -1.47 10.79 -7.36
CA PRO A 101 -2.41 11.61 -8.14
C PRO A 101 -2.48 13.08 -7.75
N ALA A 102 -2.13 13.41 -6.51
CA ALA A 102 -2.14 14.79 -6.02
C ALA A 102 -0.79 15.51 -6.19
N ILE A 103 0.30 14.77 -6.41
CA ILE A 103 1.65 15.34 -6.45
C ILE A 103 2.33 15.27 -7.82
N TYR A 104 2.01 14.27 -8.65
CA TYR A 104 2.50 14.16 -10.02
C TYR A 104 1.57 14.91 -10.96
N PRO A 105 2.00 16.03 -11.58
CA PRO A 105 1.14 16.81 -12.47
C PRO A 105 0.72 16.01 -13.71
N ASN A 106 1.58 15.11 -14.17
CA ASN A 106 1.35 14.22 -15.31
C ASN A 106 1.41 12.77 -14.84
N LEU A 107 0.37 12.31 -14.14
CA LEU A 107 0.26 10.90 -13.75
C LEU A 107 -0.21 10.06 -14.97
N PRO A 108 0.49 8.97 -15.34
CA PRO A 108 0.20 8.21 -16.56
C PRO A 108 -0.93 7.17 -16.41
N PHE A 109 -1.72 7.24 -15.34
CA PHE A 109 -2.84 6.34 -15.06
C PHE A 109 -3.85 7.01 -14.12
N ASP A 110 -5.09 6.53 -14.14
CA ASP A 110 -6.12 6.83 -13.15
C ASP A 110 -6.24 5.65 -12.16
N PRO A 111 -6.04 5.87 -10.84
CA PRO A 111 -5.99 4.80 -9.84
C PRO A 111 -7.33 4.08 -9.63
N LEU A 112 -8.45 4.65 -10.09
CA LEU A 112 -9.78 4.05 -9.99
C LEU A 112 -10.27 3.50 -11.33
N LYS A 113 -9.94 4.14 -12.46
CA LYS A 113 -10.48 3.76 -13.78
C LYS A 113 -9.63 2.75 -14.54
N ASP A 114 -8.31 2.77 -14.33
CA ASP A 114 -7.38 1.93 -15.09
C ASP A 114 -7.04 0.61 -14.40
N PHE A 115 -7.67 0.36 -13.24
CA PHE A 115 -7.45 -0.84 -12.44
C PHE A 115 -8.76 -1.49 -12.01
N THR A 116 -8.75 -2.82 -11.95
CA THR A 116 -9.73 -3.61 -11.21
C THR A 116 -9.19 -3.85 -9.80
N LEU A 117 -9.85 -3.23 -8.81
CA LEU A 117 -9.47 -3.32 -7.40
C LEU A 117 -9.89 -4.68 -6.83
N ILE A 118 -8.95 -5.43 -6.22
CA ILE A 118 -9.24 -6.79 -5.75
C ILE A 118 -9.43 -6.80 -4.23
N THR A 119 -8.44 -6.35 -3.47
CA THR A 119 -8.53 -6.31 -1.99
C THR A 119 -7.41 -5.46 -1.38
N ASN A 120 -7.63 -4.94 -0.18
CA ASN A 120 -6.56 -4.39 0.64
C ASN A 120 -5.81 -5.56 1.31
N LEU A 121 -4.51 -5.68 1.07
CA LEU A 121 -3.74 -6.80 1.61
C LEU A 121 -3.38 -6.54 3.06
N VAL A 122 -2.78 -5.39 3.33
CA VAL A 122 -2.29 -5.02 4.66
C VAL A 122 -2.39 -3.53 4.91
N ASN A 123 -2.66 -3.19 6.17
CA ASN A 123 -2.37 -1.89 6.71
C ASN A 123 -0.94 -1.86 7.25
N LEU A 124 -0.26 -0.75 7.00
CA LEU A 124 1.11 -0.47 7.40
C LEU A 124 1.08 0.72 8.37
N PRO A 125 0.98 0.44 9.68
CA PRO A 125 1.02 1.48 10.70
C PRO A 125 2.32 2.28 10.57
N SER A 126 2.24 3.59 10.77
CA SER A 126 3.44 4.38 11.01
C SER A 126 3.60 4.62 12.51
N LEU A 127 4.85 4.69 12.95
CA LEU A 127 5.22 5.09 14.29
C LEU A 127 5.70 6.53 14.23
N LEU A 128 5.21 7.34 15.15
CA LEU A 128 5.88 8.57 15.55
C LEU A 128 7.01 8.17 16.51
N ILE A 129 8.25 8.31 16.05
CA ILE A 129 9.44 7.98 16.81
C ILE A 129 10.30 9.23 17.00
N VAL A 130 10.94 9.32 18.16
CA VAL A 130 11.85 10.42 18.52
C VAL A 130 13.25 9.89 18.83
N HIS A 131 14.26 10.72 18.60
CA HIS A 131 15.61 10.42 19.04
C HIS A 131 15.66 10.38 20.59
N PRO A 132 16.46 9.49 21.22
CA PRO A 132 16.48 9.35 22.67
C PRO A 132 16.83 10.63 23.46
N SER A 133 17.54 11.60 22.86
CA SER A 133 17.86 12.89 23.49
C SER A 133 16.68 13.86 23.58
N VAL A 134 15.60 13.64 22.84
CA VAL A 134 14.41 14.50 22.89
C VAL A 134 13.72 14.31 24.24
N PRO A 135 13.49 15.39 25.02
CA PRO A 135 12.92 15.31 26.36
C PRO A 135 11.38 15.16 26.34
N ALA A 136 10.85 14.39 25.39
CA ALA A 136 9.45 14.04 25.27
C ALA A 136 9.30 12.52 25.24
N LYS A 137 8.45 12.00 26.12
CA LYS A 137 8.21 10.56 26.31
C LYS A 137 6.89 10.11 25.68
N ASP A 138 6.00 11.04 25.40
CA ASP A 138 4.73 10.81 24.74
C ASP A 138 4.40 11.93 23.73
N ALA A 139 3.28 11.77 23.02
CA ALA A 139 2.84 12.73 22.02
C ALA A 139 2.42 14.09 22.62
N GLN A 140 1.90 14.13 23.84
CA GLN A 140 1.47 15.38 24.48
C GLN A 140 2.69 16.22 24.87
N GLU A 141 3.70 15.60 25.48
CA GLU A 141 4.98 16.23 25.80
C GLU A 141 5.69 16.73 24.55
N LEU A 142 5.67 15.95 23.45
CA LEU A 142 6.26 16.40 22.18
C LEU A 142 5.55 17.63 21.62
N ILE A 143 4.21 17.65 21.64
CA ILE A 143 3.42 18.79 21.18
C ILE A 143 3.71 20.02 22.05
N ALA A 144 3.77 19.85 23.37
CA ALA A 144 4.10 20.93 24.29
C ALA A 144 5.50 21.50 24.03
N LEU A 145 6.50 20.63 23.82
CA LEU A 145 7.87 21.02 23.48
C LEU A 145 7.92 21.80 22.16
N ALA A 146 7.24 21.31 21.12
CA ALA A 146 7.19 21.98 19.83
C ALA A 146 6.50 23.36 19.89
N LYS A 147 5.49 23.53 20.76
CA LYS A 147 4.83 24.82 20.98
C LYS A 147 5.73 25.84 21.67
N GLN A 148 6.62 25.39 22.55
CA GLN A 148 7.58 26.28 23.22
C GLN A 148 8.71 26.75 22.28
N GLN A 149 9.02 25.95 21.24
CA GLN A 149 10.12 26.21 20.33
C GLN A 149 9.69 26.03 18.86
N PRO A 150 8.80 26.90 18.33
CA PRO A 150 8.29 26.76 16.97
C PRO A 150 9.41 26.72 15.93
N GLY A 151 9.40 25.70 15.06
CA GLY A 151 10.38 25.53 13.99
C GLY A 151 11.76 25.02 14.43
N ALA A 152 12.01 24.86 15.73
CA ALA A 152 13.31 24.40 16.24
C ALA A 152 13.49 22.88 16.13
N LEU A 153 12.41 22.11 16.25
CA LEU A 153 12.46 20.66 16.11
C LEU A 153 12.38 20.27 14.63
N ALA A 154 13.42 19.62 14.14
CA ALA A 154 13.46 19.04 12.81
C ALA A 154 12.85 17.63 12.77
N TYR A 155 12.21 17.29 11.67
CA TYR A 155 11.75 15.93 11.38
C TYR A 155 12.23 15.46 10.00
N SER A 156 12.59 14.18 9.91
CA SER A 156 13.00 13.58 8.64
C SER A 156 11.82 12.97 7.88
N SER A 157 11.93 12.90 6.55
CA SER A 157 11.02 12.12 5.69
C SER A 157 11.78 11.37 4.60
N ALA A 158 11.11 10.44 3.91
CA ALA A 158 11.64 9.75 2.74
C ALA A 158 11.66 10.60 1.46
N GLY A 159 11.41 11.91 1.58
CA GLY A 159 11.38 12.88 0.49
C GLY A 159 10.13 13.77 0.56
N SER A 160 10.19 14.92 -0.12
CA SER A 160 9.03 15.79 -0.30
C SER A 160 7.87 15.00 -0.91
N GLY A 161 6.69 15.11 -0.28
CA GLY A 161 5.50 14.41 -0.73
C GLY A 161 5.40 12.92 -0.41
N SER A 162 6.41 12.34 0.24
CA SER A 162 6.35 10.95 0.71
C SER A 162 5.28 10.77 1.80
N GLN A 163 4.81 9.54 2.02
CA GLN A 163 3.85 9.26 3.10
C GLN A 163 4.34 9.79 4.47
N PRO A 164 5.61 9.57 4.89
CA PRO A 164 6.15 10.20 6.11
C PRO A 164 6.02 11.72 6.18
N HIS A 165 6.31 12.41 5.07
CA HIS A 165 6.17 13.86 4.98
C HIS A 165 4.72 14.28 5.22
N LEU A 166 3.79 13.72 4.44
CA LEU A 166 2.38 14.09 4.52
C LEU A 166 1.74 13.70 5.86
N THR A 167 2.19 12.59 6.46
CA THR A 167 1.78 12.18 7.80
C THR A 167 2.21 13.22 8.85
N ALA A 168 3.45 13.68 8.78
CA ALA A 168 3.94 14.74 9.66
C ALA A 168 3.20 16.07 9.46
N GLU A 169 2.84 16.41 8.23
CA GLU A 169 2.11 17.64 7.93
C GLU A 169 0.66 17.61 8.47
N ILE A 170 -0.02 16.44 8.40
CA ILE A 170 -1.31 16.25 9.08
C ILE A 170 -1.13 16.43 10.60
N PHE A 171 -0.05 15.89 11.18
CA PHE A 171 0.25 16.02 12.61
C PHE A 171 0.48 17.47 13.02
N LYS A 172 1.32 18.20 12.27
CA LYS A 172 1.59 19.64 12.48
C LYS A 172 0.30 20.45 12.46
N ALA A 173 -0.52 20.24 11.42
CA ALA A 173 -1.78 20.97 11.25
C ALA A 173 -2.77 20.70 12.39
N MET A 174 -2.95 19.44 12.79
CA MET A 174 -3.87 19.08 13.86
C MET A 174 -3.38 19.51 15.25
N ALA A 175 -2.07 19.43 15.51
CA ALA A 175 -1.49 19.82 16.79
C ALA A 175 -1.30 21.35 16.94
N GLY A 176 -1.35 22.09 15.84
CA GLY A 176 -1.04 23.52 15.80
C GLY A 176 0.41 23.79 16.19
N ILE A 177 1.34 23.06 15.58
CA ILE A 177 2.78 23.17 15.85
C ILE A 177 3.57 23.38 14.56
N ASP A 178 4.75 23.97 14.70
CA ASP A 178 5.69 24.14 13.60
C ASP A 178 6.93 23.27 13.82
N LEU A 179 7.29 22.51 12.80
CA LEU A 179 8.41 21.56 12.77
C LEU A 179 9.14 21.74 11.44
N LEU A 180 10.47 21.78 11.49
CA LEU A 180 11.30 21.90 10.31
C LEU A 180 11.35 20.57 9.54
N HIS A 181 10.89 20.56 8.29
CA HIS A 181 10.97 19.38 7.43
C HIS A 181 12.37 19.24 6.82
N VAL A 182 12.96 18.04 6.97
CA VAL A 182 14.23 17.67 6.34
C VAL A 182 13.99 16.46 5.41
N PRO A 183 13.91 16.66 4.08
CA PRO A 183 13.70 15.56 3.13
C PRO A 183 14.98 14.77 2.87
N TYR A 184 14.90 13.44 2.97
CA TYR A 184 15.98 12.53 2.59
C TYR A 184 15.60 11.70 1.37
N LYS A 185 16.59 11.11 0.69
CA LYS A 185 16.38 10.27 -0.51
C LYS A 185 15.95 8.84 -0.14
N GLY A 186 14.76 8.70 0.42
CA GLY A 186 14.14 7.42 0.79
C GLY A 186 14.19 7.07 2.28
N ALA A 187 13.53 5.97 2.62
CA ALA A 187 13.26 5.57 4.02
C ALA A 187 14.51 5.23 4.83
N ALA A 188 15.55 4.64 4.20
CA ALA A 188 16.77 4.27 4.92
C ALA A 188 17.58 5.50 5.38
N PRO A 189 17.95 6.45 4.49
CA PRO A 189 18.55 7.72 4.92
C PRO A 189 17.71 8.52 5.91
N GLN A 190 16.38 8.56 5.75
CA GLN A 190 15.45 9.19 6.69
C GLN A 190 15.60 8.67 8.12
N LEU A 191 15.63 7.34 8.29
CA LEU A 191 15.76 6.71 9.60
C LEU A 191 17.16 6.90 10.19
N GLN A 192 18.20 6.85 9.36
CA GLN A 192 19.56 7.07 9.83
C GLN A 192 19.78 8.49 10.36
N ALA A 193 19.16 9.50 9.75
CA ALA A 193 19.18 10.87 10.27
C ALA A 193 18.63 10.97 11.70
N LEU A 194 17.53 10.26 12.00
CA LEU A 194 17.00 10.20 13.35
C LEU A 194 18.00 9.54 14.31
N ILE A 195 18.55 8.40 13.92
CA ILE A 195 19.47 7.62 14.76
C ILE A 195 20.77 8.38 15.03
N ALA A 196 21.25 9.16 14.06
CA ALA A 196 22.40 10.04 14.20
C ALA A 196 22.12 11.30 15.04
N GLY A 197 20.84 11.58 15.36
CA GLY A 197 20.43 12.76 16.09
C GLY A 197 20.41 14.04 15.24
N GLU A 198 20.46 13.93 13.91
CA GLU A 198 20.34 15.08 12.98
C GLU A 198 18.95 15.70 13.03
N VAL A 199 17.93 14.88 13.30
CA VAL A 199 16.54 15.31 13.46
C VAL A 199 15.97 14.81 14.78
N ALA A 200 14.99 15.53 15.31
CA ALA A 200 14.37 15.20 16.59
C ALA A 200 13.37 14.05 16.48
N LEU A 201 12.62 13.98 15.39
CA LEU A 201 11.56 12.99 15.20
C LEU A 201 11.42 12.52 13.75
N THR A 202 10.69 11.43 13.56
CA THR A 202 10.20 11.04 12.24
C THR A 202 8.94 10.20 12.33
N PHE A 203 8.22 10.12 11.20
CA PHE A 203 7.17 9.14 10.98
C PHE A 203 7.73 8.04 10.08
N ALA A 204 7.78 6.82 10.58
CA ALA A 204 8.30 5.69 9.83
C ALA A 204 7.36 4.49 9.95
N THR A 205 7.20 3.73 8.88
CA THR A 205 6.41 2.50 8.91
C THR A 205 6.95 1.56 9.99
N ALA A 206 6.06 0.93 10.75
CA ALA A 206 6.40 -0.01 11.81
C ALA A 206 7.48 -1.05 11.40
N PRO A 207 7.40 -1.73 10.23
CA PRO A 207 8.45 -2.66 9.81
C PRO A 207 9.87 -2.07 9.82
N ALA A 208 10.01 -0.81 9.41
CA ALA A 208 11.30 -0.14 9.35
C ALA A 208 11.74 0.42 10.70
N ALA A 209 10.80 0.85 11.55
CA ALA A 209 11.07 1.52 12.81
C ALA A 209 11.27 0.55 13.99
N VAL A 210 10.54 -0.56 14.03
CA VAL A 210 10.53 -1.51 15.15
C VAL A 210 11.92 -2.01 15.56
N PRO A 211 12.83 -2.37 14.63
CA PRO A 211 14.19 -2.80 15.00
C PRO A 211 14.95 -1.74 15.83
N PHE A 212 14.86 -0.46 15.45
CA PHE A 212 15.54 0.64 16.13
C PHE A 212 14.90 0.97 17.48
N VAL A 213 13.58 0.82 17.59
CA VAL A 213 12.85 0.96 18.86
C VAL A 213 13.23 -0.15 19.83
N LYS A 214 13.30 -1.41 19.37
CA LYS A 214 13.72 -2.56 20.19
C LYS A 214 15.17 -2.40 20.69
N ASN A 215 16.05 -1.87 19.84
CA ASN A 215 17.46 -1.63 20.18
C ASN A 215 17.68 -0.31 20.95
N LYS A 216 16.62 0.41 21.34
CA LYS A 216 16.66 1.68 22.08
C LYS A 216 17.41 2.81 21.36
N GLN A 217 17.61 2.70 20.05
CA GLN A 217 18.20 3.75 19.21
C GLN A 217 17.17 4.83 18.85
N ALA A 218 15.88 4.51 18.99
CA ALA A 218 14.77 5.45 18.89
C ALA A 218 13.71 5.10 19.94
N ARG A 219 12.85 6.06 20.28
CA ARG A 219 11.70 5.87 21.18
C ARG A 219 10.41 6.02 20.39
N ALA A 220 9.56 5.00 20.35
CA ALA A 220 8.21 5.13 19.83
C ALA A 220 7.32 5.82 20.87
N ILE A 221 6.70 6.93 20.48
CA ILE A 221 5.81 7.70 21.36
C ILE A 221 4.34 7.56 20.97
N ALA A 222 4.06 7.25 19.70
CA ALA A 222 2.71 6.95 19.26
C ALA A 222 2.68 6.14 17.95
N VAL A 223 1.54 5.50 17.66
CA VAL A 223 1.19 4.93 16.35
C VAL A 223 0.16 5.80 15.63
N THR A 224 0.13 5.75 14.31
CA THR A 224 -0.75 6.59 13.47
C THR A 224 -2.08 5.95 13.09
N THR A 225 -2.34 4.73 13.58
CA THR A 225 -3.59 3.98 13.40
C THR A 225 -4.67 4.47 14.36
N ALA A 226 -5.94 4.16 14.06
CA ALA A 226 -7.06 4.47 14.96
C ALA A 226 -6.99 3.68 16.28
N GLU A 227 -6.51 2.43 16.19
CA GLU A 227 -6.33 1.49 17.30
C GLU A 227 -4.86 1.09 17.43
N ARG A 228 -4.47 0.57 18.60
CA ARG A 228 -3.09 0.13 18.84
C ARG A 228 -2.74 -1.07 17.97
N VAL A 229 -1.46 -1.15 17.63
CA VAL A 229 -0.93 -2.25 16.80
C VAL A 229 -0.62 -3.44 17.72
N SER A 230 -1.00 -4.64 17.27
CA SER A 230 -0.84 -5.88 18.06
C SER A 230 0.61 -6.17 18.45
N THR A 231 1.56 -5.78 17.59
CA THR A 231 3.00 -5.92 17.78
C THR A 231 3.62 -4.89 18.74
N LEU A 232 2.87 -3.82 19.06
CA LEU A 232 3.29 -2.71 19.93
C LEU A 232 2.15 -2.30 20.89
N PRO A 233 1.63 -3.20 21.74
CA PRO A 233 0.42 -2.96 22.53
C PRO A 233 0.59 -1.83 23.57
N ASN A 234 1.83 -1.54 23.94
CA ASN A 234 2.18 -0.49 24.92
C ASN A 234 2.40 0.89 24.28
N VAL A 235 2.42 0.98 22.95
CA VAL A 235 2.56 2.26 22.25
C VAL A 235 1.15 2.77 21.95
N PRO A 236 0.74 3.93 22.49
CA PRO A 236 -0.60 4.45 22.27
C PRO A 236 -0.77 4.97 20.84
N THR A 237 -2.00 5.18 20.41
CA THR A 237 -2.31 5.86 19.15
C THR A 237 -2.24 7.38 19.31
N LEU A 238 -1.98 8.11 18.23
CA LEU A 238 -2.16 9.58 18.25
C LEU A 238 -3.62 9.96 18.50
N ASN A 239 -4.56 9.16 17.99
CA ASN A 239 -6.00 9.34 18.18
C ASN A 239 -6.40 9.34 19.67
N GLU A 240 -5.86 8.42 20.48
CA GLU A 240 -6.19 8.32 21.91
C GLU A 240 -5.32 9.24 22.78
N SER A 241 -4.05 9.43 22.41
CA SER A 241 -3.07 10.06 23.31
C SER A 241 -3.00 11.58 23.19
N ALA A 242 -3.29 12.17 22.03
CA ALA A 242 -3.03 13.60 21.84
C ALA A 242 -3.98 14.31 20.87
N LEU A 243 -4.42 13.62 19.81
CA LEU A 243 -5.12 14.22 18.68
C LEU A 243 -6.32 13.36 18.27
N PRO A 244 -7.48 13.49 18.96
CA PRO A 244 -8.70 12.80 18.56
C PRO A 244 -9.03 13.01 17.08
N GLY A 245 -9.30 11.93 16.37
CA GLY A 245 -9.54 11.89 14.92
C GLY A 245 -8.28 11.72 14.06
N TYR A 246 -7.07 11.71 14.64
CA TYR A 246 -5.84 11.50 13.87
C TYR A 246 -5.74 10.06 13.37
N VAL A 247 -5.78 9.87 12.05
CA VAL A 247 -5.54 8.57 11.39
C VAL A 247 -4.78 8.77 10.08
N ALA A 248 -3.54 8.30 10.03
CA ALA A 248 -2.67 8.38 8.86
C ALA A 248 -1.92 7.05 8.69
N VAL A 249 -2.54 6.13 7.95
CA VAL A 249 -2.08 4.74 7.84
C VAL A 249 -1.70 4.47 6.39
N GLY A 250 -0.54 3.84 6.20
CA GLY A 250 -0.18 3.32 4.89
C GLY A 250 -0.90 2.00 4.62
N TRP A 251 -1.01 1.60 3.37
CA TRP A 251 -1.57 0.30 3.01
C TRP A 251 -0.97 -0.18 1.70
N ASN A 252 -0.96 -1.50 1.54
CA ASN A 252 -0.67 -2.17 0.29
C ASN A 252 -1.87 -3.03 -0.08
N GLY A 253 -2.29 -2.97 -1.34
CA GLY A 253 -3.37 -3.78 -1.86
C GLY A 253 -2.94 -4.64 -3.04
N LEU A 254 -3.93 -5.32 -3.61
CA LEU A 254 -3.80 -6.06 -4.84
C LEU A 254 -4.80 -5.51 -5.86
N VAL A 255 -4.29 -5.20 -7.05
CA VAL A 255 -5.12 -4.77 -8.19
C VAL A 255 -4.71 -5.52 -9.45
N ALA A 256 -5.62 -5.59 -10.41
CA ALA A 256 -5.39 -6.03 -11.77
C ALA A 256 -5.61 -4.85 -12.73
N PRO A 257 -5.19 -4.91 -14.01
CA PRO A 257 -5.60 -3.91 -14.99
C PRO A 257 -7.12 -3.83 -15.13
N ALA A 258 -7.64 -2.69 -15.59
CA ALA A 258 -9.07 -2.54 -15.83
C ALA A 258 -9.62 -3.60 -16.79
N GLY A 259 -10.89 -3.99 -16.58
CA GLY A 259 -11.62 -4.87 -17.49
C GLY A 259 -11.53 -6.36 -17.14
N ILE A 260 -11.10 -6.73 -15.93
CA ILE A 260 -11.11 -8.13 -15.51
C ILE A 260 -12.55 -8.59 -15.25
N PRO A 261 -12.99 -9.75 -15.79
CA PRO A 261 -14.31 -10.30 -15.51
C PRO A 261 -14.53 -10.61 -14.02
N ALA A 262 -15.71 -10.29 -13.50
CA ALA A 262 -16.05 -10.49 -12.09
C ALA A 262 -15.80 -11.92 -11.54
N PRO A 263 -16.03 -13.03 -12.30
CA PRO A 263 -15.68 -14.36 -11.82
C PRO A 263 -14.18 -14.55 -11.55
N VAL A 264 -13.31 -13.91 -12.34
CA VAL A 264 -11.86 -13.97 -12.15
C VAL A 264 -11.43 -13.14 -10.94
N VAL A 265 -12.00 -11.93 -10.78
CA VAL A 265 -11.77 -11.09 -9.59
C VAL A 265 -12.13 -11.85 -8.32
N ARG A 266 -13.31 -12.48 -8.29
CA ARG A 266 -13.76 -13.30 -7.15
C ARG A 266 -12.80 -14.46 -6.87
N LYS A 267 -12.38 -15.20 -7.91
CA LYS A 267 -11.41 -16.30 -7.72
C LYS A 267 -10.09 -15.82 -7.12
N ILE A 268 -9.55 -14.69 -7.59
CA ILE A 268 -8.32 -14.10 -7.05
C ILE A 268 -8.53 -13.67 -5.60
N HIS A 269 -9.57 -12.87 -5.33
CA HIS A 269 -9.94 -12.42 -4.00
C HIS A 269 -10.07 -13.60 -3.02
N ASP A 270 -10.86 -14.61 -3.36
CA ASP A 270 -11.17 -15.72 -2.47
C ASP A 270 -9.92 -16.57 -2.16
N THR A 271 -9.02 -16.73 -3.14
CA THR A 271 -7.77 -17.46 -2.92
C THR A 271 -6.83 -16.63 -2.03
N VAL A 272 -6.73 -15.32 -2.25
CA VAL A 272 -5.95 -14.41 -1.39
C VAL A 272 -6.49 -14.40 0.04
N ALA A 273 -7.81 -14.32 0.21
CA ALA A 273 -8.45 -14.36 1.52
C ALA A 273 -8.16 -15.67 2.27
N LYS A 274 -8.19 -16.82 1.57
CA LYS A 274 -7.78 -18.11 2.13
C LYS A 274 -6.32 -18.12 2.58
N ILE A 275 -5.41 -17.59 1.75
CA ILE A 275 -3.98 -17.50 2.08
C ILE A 275 -3.77 -16.65 3.33
N TYR A 276 -4.48 -15.53 3.47
CA TYR A 276 -4.39 -14.63 4.63
C TYR A 276 -4.95 -15.24 5.92
N ALA A 277 -5.79 -16.27 5.83
CA ALA A 277 -6.25 -17.03 6.99
C ALA A 277 -5.24 -18.09 7.47
N LEU A 278 -4.17 -18.37 6.71
CA LEU A 278 -3.15 -19.34 7.09
C LEU A 278 -2.28 -18.82 8.25
N PRO A 279 -1.95 -19.66 9.25
CA PRO A 279 -1.07 -19.28 10.36
C PRO A 279 0.29 -18.75 9.91
N GLU A 280 0.91 -19.38 8.93
CA GLU A 280 2.19 -18.96 8.34
C GLU A 280 2.14 -17.58 7.69
N MET A 281 1.01 -17.20 7.09
CA MET A 281 0.84 -15.87 6.52
C MET A 281 0.72 -14.84 7.63
N ARG A 282 -0.05 -15.15 8.68
CA ARG A 282 -0.16 -14.28 9.86
C ARG A 282 1.20 -14.06 10.52
N GLU A 283 2.00 -15.11 10.70
CA GLU A 283 3.35 -15.00 11.27
C GLU A 283 4.26 -14.11 10.41
N ARG A 284 4.20 -14.27 9.08
CA ARG A 284 4.93 -13.42 8.14
C ARG A 284 4.56 -11.94 8.29
N LEU A 285 3.27 -11.64 8.44
CA LEU A 285 2.77 -10.27 8.61
C LEU A 285 3.18 -9.66 9.96
N VAL A 286 3.12 -10.44 11.04
CA VAL A 286 3.60 -10.04 12.38
C VAL A 286 5.09 -9.67 12.34
N ASN A 287 5.91 -10.46 11.64
CA ASN A 287 7.34 -10.18 11.46
C ASN A 287 7.59 -8.89 10.67
N LEU A 288 6.64 -8.48 9.83
CA LEU A 288 6.68 -7.21 9.11
C LEU A 288 6.00 -6.07 9.88
N ALA A 289 5.49 -6.29 11.09
CA ALA A 289 4.63 -5.34 11.80
C ALA A 289 3.51 -4.75 10.88
N ALA A 290 2.98 -5.61 10.01
CA ALA A 290 1.88 -5.30 9.09
C ALA A 290 0.61 -5.98 9.61
N GLU A 291 -0.52 -5.29 9.50
CA GLU A 291 -1.81 -5.79 9.96
C GLU A 291 -2.62 -6.28 8.75
N PRO A 292 -3.13 -7.53 8.74
CA PRO A 292 -3.93 -8.03 7.64
C PRO A 292 -5.20 -7.18 7.47
N ALA A 293 -5.55 -6.85 6.22
CA ALA A 293 -6.65 -5.92 5.95
C ALA A 293 -7.58 -6.38 4.82
N ILE A 294 -7.64 -7.70 4.57
CA ILE A 294 -8.46 -8.29 3.51
C ILE A 294 -9.90 -7.78 3.62
N CYS A 295 -10.36 -7.17 2.55
CA CYS A 295 -11.69 -6.61 2.39
C CYS A 295 -12.24 -6.95 1.00
N THR A 296 -13.53 -6.73 0.80
CA THR A 296 -14.17 -6.87 -0.50
C THR A 296 -13.61 -5.85 -1.52
N PRO A 297 -13.73 -6.13 -2.84
CA PRO A 297 -13.43 -5.16 -3.89
C PRO A 297 -14.14 -3.80 -3.70
N GLU A 298 -15.40 -3.82 -3.26
CA GLU A 298 -16.23 -2.64 -3.04
C GLU A 298 -15.71 -1.80 -1.86
N GLU A 299 -15.39 -2.44 -0.73
CA GLU A 299 -14.76 -1.78 0.42
C GLU A 299 -13.39 -1.21 0.05
N PHE A 300 -12.61 -1.93 -0.77
CA PHE A 300 -11.31 -1.44 -1.20
C PHE A 300 -11.45 -0.21 -2.12
N SER A 301 -12.47 -0.20 -3.00
CA SER A 301 -12.80 0.98 -3.80
C SER A 301 -13.20 2.16 -2.94
N ALA A 302 -14.02 1.94 -1.91
CA ALA A 302 -14.41 2.99 -0.97
C ALA A 302 -13.21 3.55 -0.20
N LEU A 303 -12.30 2.68 0.24
CA LEU A 303 -11.04 3.07 0.89
C LEU A 303 -10.22 3.98 -0.04
N ILE A 304 -9.93 3.54 -1.27
CA ILE A 304 -9.09 4.34 -2.20
C ILE A 304 -9.73 5.70 -2.49
N LYS A 305 -11.06 5.77 -2.67
CA LYS A 305 -11.77 7.05 -2.85
C LYS A 305 -11.61 7.99 -1.66
N ALA A 306 -11.76 7.48 -0.42
CA ALA A 306 -11.57 8.28 0.78
C ALA A 306 -10.11 8.74 0.94
N GLU A 307 -9.16 7.85 0.65
CA GLU A 307 -7.73 8.14 0.73
C GLU A 307 -7.31 9.20 -0.30
N LEU A 308 -7.83 9.16 -1.53
CA LEU A 308 -7.58 10.18 -2.55
C LEU A 308 -7.93 11.59 -2.05
N VAL A 309 -9.10 11.75 -1.41
CA VAL A 309 -9.52 13.04 -0.84
C VAL A 309 -8.61 13.47 0.30
N LYS A 310 -8.32 12.55 1.23
CA LYS A 310 -7.48 12.82 2.41
C LYS A 310 -6.07 13.26 2.01
N TRP A 311 -5.42 12.50 1.13
CA TRP A 311 -4.04 12.77 0.74
C TRP A 311 -3.91 13.94 -0.22
N ALA A 312 -4.90 14.20 -1.08
CA ALA A 312 -4.91 15.43 -1.88
C ALA A 312 -4.95 16.69 -1.01
N LYS A 313 -5.76 16.67 0.06
CA LYS A 313 -5.76 17.74 1.05
C LYS A 313 -4.40 17.87 1.74
N ALA A 314 -3.82 16.76 2.20
CA ALA A 314 -2.51 16.77 2.87
C ALA A 314 -1.39 17.31 1.97
N VAL A 315 -1.35 16.91 0.69
CA VAL A 315 -0.38 17.45 -0.29
C VAL A 315 -0.56 18.94 -0.46
N LYS A 316 -1.79 19.41 -0.67
CA LYS A 316 -2.09 20.84 -0.82
C LYS A 316 -1.65 21.65 0.42
N ASP A 317 -2.01 21.18 1.61
CA ASP A 317 -1.72 21.88 2.86
C ASP A 317 -0.22 21.89 3.19
N SER A 318 0.50 20.81 2.84
CA SER A 318 1.96 20.72 3.03
C SER A 318 2.77 21.65 2.12
N GLY A 319 2.17 22.12 1.02
CA GLY A 319 2.91 22.82 -0.04
C GLY A 319 3.92 21.93 -0.79
N ALA A 320 3.88 20.61 -0.60
CA ALA A 320 4.78 19.67 -1.27
C ALA A 320 4.72 19.83 -2.79
N LYS A 321 5.91 19.93 -3.40
CA LYS A 321 6.09 19.87 -4.85
C LYS A 321 7.13 18.80 -5.18
N LEU A 322 6.97 18.19 -6.35
CA LEU A 322 8.07 17.45 -6.96
C LEU A 322 9.10 18.47 -7.44
N GLU A 323 10.34 18.33 -6.97
CA GLU A 323 11.51 19.04 -7.52
C GLU A 323 12.05 18.29 -8.74
#